data_AF-A0A359EZD2-F1
#
_entry.id   AF-A0A359EZD2-F1
#
_cell.length_a   1.000
_cell.length_b   1.000
_cell.length_c   1.000
_cell.angle_alpha   90.00
_cell.angle_beta   90.00
_cell.angle_gamma   90.00
#
_symmetry.space_group_name_H-M   'P 1'
#
loop_
_entity.id
_entity.type
_entity.pdbx_description
1 polymer ?
#
loop_
_entity_poly.entity_id
_entity_poly.type
_entity_poly.pdbx_seq_one_letter_code
_entity_poly.pdbx_strand_id
1 'polypeptide(L)'
;MIAVSTQAESFVVPGWLWVAFLLGITVMLLADLFLIHNDAHEVTIREAAITSAIWVAIGLSFSLVLWAILDGSAATEYLTGYVIEKSLSVDNVFVWAVVFQYFAVPPKYQHRVLYWGIFGALGLRAMFIFIGATALESLDWMTFLLGGFLIFTAVKVVMQESDEIHPERNPVLKLVRRLVPVSAEYHGQKLFARVDGARFATPLFVVLIMIEVTDLVFAVDSVPAILAVSRDRFVVFSSNAMAILG
;
A
#
# COMPACT_ATOMS: atom_id res chain seq x y z
N MET A 1 -34.60 17.83 -23.61
CA MET A 1 -33.63 16.72 -23.53
C MET A 1 -32.29 17.28 -23.99
N ILE A 2 -31.53 17.88 -23.08
CA ILE A 2 -30.23 18.50 -23.39
C ILE A 2 -29.22 17.37 -23.40
N ALA A 3 -28.67 17.07 -24.57
CA ALA A 3 -27.54 16.17 -24.71
C ALA A 3 -26.33 16.84 -24.02
N VAL A 4 -26.07 16.45 -22.77
CA VAL A 4 -24.77 16.66 -22.13
C VAL A 4 -23.81 15.74 -22.87
N SER A 5 -23.22 16.27 -23.93
CA SER A 5 -22.01 15.70 -24.50
C SER A 5 -20.87 16.11 -23.57
N THR A 6 -20.64 15.34 -22.52
CA THR A 6 -19.36 15.33 -21.81
C THR A 6 -18.34 14.73 -22.77
N GLN A 7 -17.89 15.54 -23.74
CA GLN A 7 -16.54 15.36 -24.27
C GLN A 7 -15.65 15.58 -23.05
N ALA A 8 -15.03 14.52 -22.53
CA ALA A 8 -13.93 14.68 -21.60
C ALA A 8 -12.92 15.57 -22.32
N GLU A 9 -12.73 16.80 -21.85
CA GLU A 9 -11.66 17.65 -22.36
C GLU A 9 -10.36 16.87 -22.12
N SER A 10 -9.76 16.37 -23.20
CA SER A 10 -8.53 15.61 -23.11
C SER A 10 -7.39 16.58 -22.87
N PHE A 11 -7.06 16.83 -21.61
CA PHE A 11 -5.80 17.48 -21.28
C PHE A 11 -4.63 16.60 -21.72
N VAL A 12 -3.57 17.23 -22.21
CA VAL A 12 -2.36 16.52 -22.63
C VAL A 12 -1.37 16.60 -21.49
N VAL A 13 -1.09 15.47 -20.86
CA VAL A 13 -0.07 15.37 -19.81
C VAL A 13 1.32 15.45 -20.44
N PRO A 14 2.13 16.47 -20.12
CA PRO A 14 3.49 16.55 -20.62
C PRO A 14 4.35 15.42 -20.05
N GLY A 15 5.21 14.81 -20.88
CA GLY A 15 6.08 13.72 -20.42
C GLY A 15 7.03 14.10 -19.28
N TRP A 16 7.40 15.38 -19.16
CA TRP A 16 8.21 15.87 -18.05
C TRP A 16 7.47 15.82 -16.71
N LEU A 17 6.13 15.93 -16.72
CA LEU A 17 5.33 15.93 -15.49
C LEU A 17 5.36 14.56 -14.81
N TRP A 18 5.39 13.46 -15.59
CA TRP A 18 5.65 12.11 -15.09
C TRP A 18 6.99 12.02 -14.37
N VAL A 19 8.07 12.51 -15.01
CA VAL A 19 9.42 12.46 -14.44
C VAL A 19 9.49 13.31 -13.17
N ALA A 20 8.94 14.52 -13.20
CA ALA A 20 8.90 15.42 -12.06
C ALA A 20 8.12 14.81 -10.88
N PHE A 21 6.98 14.18 -11.14
CA PHE A 21 6.16 13.53 -10.13
C PHE A 21 6.87 12.32 -9.50
N LEU A 22 7.39 11.41 -10.32
CA LEU A 22 8.11 10.22 -9.83
C LEU A 22 9.35 10.60 -9.03
N LEU A 23 10.11 11.60 -9.51
CA LEU A 23 11.26 12.13 -8.79
C LEU A 23 10.82 12.78 -7.48
N GLY A 24 9.75 13.58 -7.49
CA GLY A 24 9.19 14.23 -6.32
C GLY A 24 8.79 13.22 -5.23
N ILE A 25 7.98 12.21 -5.58
CA ILE A 25 7.60 11.14 -4.65
C ILE A 25 8.81 10.37 -4.14
N THR A 26 9.76 10.02 -5.02
CA THR A 26 10.96 9.30 -4.61
C THR A 26 11.77 10.12 -3.60
N VAL A 27 11.97 11.41 -3.86
CA VAL A 27 12.69 12.31 -2.94
C VAL A 27 11.95 12.43 -1.61
N MET A 28 10.63 12.59 -1.64
CA MET A 28 9.81 12.69 -0.42
C MET A 28 9.85 11.41 0.41
N LEU A 29 9.75 10.24 -0.22
CA LEU A 29 9.85 8.94 0.45
C LEU A 29 11.23 8.71 1.07
N LEU A 30 12.29 9.03 0.33
CA LEU A 30 13.65 8.92 0.86
C LEU A 30 13.87 9.93 2.00
N ALA A 31 13.31 11.13 1.90
CA ALA A 31 13.36 12.12 2.97
C ALA A 31 12.65 11.61 4.24
N ASP A 32 11.46 11.02 4.11
CA ASP A 32 10.75 10.40 5.24
C ASP A 32 11.58 9.29 5.89
N LEU A 33 12.16 8.40 5.09
CA LEU A 33 13.00 7.30 5.58
C LEU A 33 14.26 7.78 6.30
N PHE A 34 15.01 8.71 5.70
CA PHE A 34 16.34 9.09 6.19
C PHE A 34 16.32 10.24 7.20
N LEU A 35 15.33 11.13 7.15
CA LEU A 35 15.26 12.30 8.02
C LEU A 35 14.30 12.12 9.19
N ILE A 36 13.19 11.40 8.98
CA ILE A 36 12.10 11.31 9.98
C ILE A 36 12.18 9.97 10.72
N HIS A 37 12.30 8.86 9.99
CA HIS A 37 12.16 7.50 10.56
C HIS A 37 13.43 6.64 10.45
N ASN A 38 14.62 7.27 10.54
CA ASN A 38 15.90 6.57 10.40
C ASN A 38 16.16 5.55 11.54
N ASP A 39 15.58 5.78 12.72
CA ASP A 39 15.75 4.91 13.88
C ASP A 39 14.53 4.04 14.17
N ALA A 40 14.79 2.84 14.68
CA ALA A 40 13.77 1.86 15.07
C ALA A 40 13.09 2.28 16.39
N HIS A 41 12.17 3.25 16.31
CA HIS A 41 11.40 3.73 17.46
C HIS A 41 9.91 3.39 17.33
N GLU A 42 9.18 3.43 18.44
CA GLU A 42 7.73 3.19 18.44
C GLU A 42 6.98 4.47 18.10
N VAL A 43 6.39 4.53 16.90
CA VAL A 43 5.61 5.67 16.43
C VAL A 43 4.42 5.92 17.35
N THR A 44 4.37 7.09 17.97
CA THR A 44 3.25 7.47 18.85
C THR A 44 2.01 7.85 18.05
N ILE A 45 0.81 7.74 18.63
CA ILE A 45 -0.45 8.15 17.97
C ILE A 45 -0.40 9.60 17.48
N ARG A 46 0.21 10.50 18.28
CA ARG A 46 0.35 11.91 17.92
C ARG A 46 1.24 12.09 16.69
N GLU A 47 2.39 11.41 16.67
CA GLU A 47 3.32 11.46 15.55
C GLU A 47 2.68 10.89 14.28
N ALA A 48 2.04 9.72 14.36
CA ALA A 48 1.31 9.13 13.24
C ALA A 48 0.22 10.08 12.70
N ALA A 49 -0.54 10.73 13.59
CA ALA A 49 -1.58 11.67 13.18
C ALA A 49 -1.02 12.93 12.50
N ILE A 50 0.11 13.46 12.99
CA ILE A 50 0.77 14.62 12.38
C ILE A 50 1.35 14.25 11.03
N THR A 51 2.08 13.14 10.94
CA THR A 51 2.68 12.66 9.69
C THR A 51 1.59 12.37 8.66
N SER A 52 0.50 11.71 9.03
CA SER A 52 -0.65 11.49 8.16
C SER A 52 -1.29 12.81 7.70
N ALA A 53 -1.49 13.77 8.60
CA ALA A 53 -2.04 15.08 8.22
C ALA A 53 -1.14 15.83 7.23
N ILE A 54 0.19 15.74 7.37
CA ILE A 54 1.15 16.33 6.43
C ILE A 54 1.02 15.66 5.06
N TRP A 55 1.04 14.33 4.99
CA TRP A 55 0.90 13.60 3.74
C TRP A 55 -0.44 13.87 3.05
N VAL A 56 -1.53 13.93 3.82
CA VAL A 56 -2.86 14.30 3.31
C VAL A 56 -2.87 15.72 2.76
N ALA A 57 -2.28 16.68 3.47
CA ALA A 57 -2.17 18.05 2.99
C ALA A 57 -1.37 18.15 1.69
N ILE A 58 -0.28 17.39 1.57
CA ILE A 58 0.53 17.34 0.35
C ILE A 58 -0.28 16.73 -0.80
N GLY A 59 -0.93 15.59 -0.58
CA GLY A 59 -1.79 14.93 -1.57
C GLY A 59 -2.91 15.85 -2.06
N LEU A 60 -3.59 16.57 -1.16
CA LEU A 60 -4.61 17.54 -1.51
C LEU A 60 -4.03 18.75 -2.28
N SER A 61 -2.87 19.26 -1.85
CA SER A 61 -2.22 20.40 -2.51
C SER A 61 -1.78 20.10 -3.94
N PHE A 62 -1.49 18.82 -4.26
CA PHE A 62 -1.14 18.42 -5.61
C PHE A 62 -2.29 18.62 -6.62
N SER A 63 -3.55 18.64 -6.16
CA SER A 63 -4.68 19.03 -7.02
C SER A 63 -4.54 20.46 -7.58
N LEU A 64 -3.98 21.38 -6.78
CA LEU A 64 -3.71 22.77 -7.21
C LEU A 64 -2.58 22.83 -8.24
N VAL A 65 -1.61 21.93 -8.13
CA VAL A 65 -0.52 21.79 -9.10
C VAL A 65 -1.08 21.33 -10.46
N LEU A 66 -1.98 20.34 -10.46
CA LEU A 66 -2.64 19.89 -11.68
C LEU A 66 -3.55 20.95 -12.27
N TRP A 67 -4.27 21.69 -11.43
CA TRP A 67 -5.10 22.81 -11.87
C TRP A 67 -4.29 23.88 -12.60
N ALA A 68 -3.07 24.17 -12.12
CA ALA A 68 -2.20 25.20 -12.68
C ALA A 68 -1.45 24.75 -13.94
N ILE A 69 -1.07 23.48 -14.05
CA ILE A 69 -0.25 22.95 -15.17
C ILE A 69 -1.09 22.38 -16.30
N LEU A 70 -2.18 21.70 -15.95
CA LEU A 70 -3.10 21.06 -16.89
C LEU A 70 -4.36 21.92 -17.00
N ASP A 71 -5.43 21.57 -16.28
CA ASP A 71 -6.68 22.31 -16.23
C ASP A 71 -7.55 21.89 -15.01
N GLY A 72 -8.76 22.47 -14.94
CA GLY A 72 -9.73 22.14 -13.90
C GLY A 72 -10.33 20.73 -14.00
N SER A 73 -10.35 20.10 -15.17
CA SER A 73 -10.82 18.72 -15.32
C SER A 73 -9.84 17.76 -14.66
N ALA A 74 -8.55 17.88 -15.00
CA ALA A 74 -7.48 17.07 -14.42
C ALA A 74 -7.41 17.17 -12.90
N ALA A 75 -7.55 18.39 -12.36
CA ALA A 75 -7.56 18.61 -10.91
C ALA A 75 -8.77 17.95 -10.22
N THR A 76 -9.95 18.01 -10.85
CA THR A 76 -11.18 17.43 -10.32
C THR A 76 -11.15 15.91 -10.38
N GLU A 77 -10.69 15.35 -11.51
CA GLU A 77 -10.47 13.91 -11.68
C GLU A 77 -9.45 13.37 -10.66
N TYR A 78 -8.32 14.06 -10.48
CA TYR A 78 -7.32 13.71 -9.47
C TYR A 78 -7.90 13.77 -8.06
N LEU A 79 -8.60 14.84 -7.69
CA LEU A 79 -9.11 15.01 -6.33
C LEU A 79 -10.19 13.96 -6.02
N THR A 80 -11.08 13.69 -6.97
CA THR A 80 -12.10 12.64 -6.87
C THR A 80 -11.43 11.28 -6.70
N GLY A 81 -10.44 11.00 -7.55
CA GLY A 81 -9.66 9.79 -7.50
C GLY A 81 -8.89 9.61 -6.19
N TYR A 82 -8.27 10.68 -5.70
CA TYR A 82 -7.51 10.71 -4.45
C TYR A 82 -8.41 10.39 -3.27
N VAL A 83 -9.62 10.97 -3.20
CA VAL A 83 -10.56 10.70 -2.10
C VAL A 83 -11.06 9.25 -2.13
N ILE A 84 -11.34 8.69 -3.31
CA ILE A 84 -11.73 7.29 -3.45
C ILE A 84 -10.60 6.37 -2.97
N GLU A 85 -9.40 6.57 -3.51
CA GLU A 85 -8.23 5.76 -3.15
C GLU A 85 -7.86 5.90 -1.68
N LYS A 86 -7.96 7.12 -1.12
CA LYS A 86 -7.68 7.37 0.29
C LYS A 86 -8.67 6.70 1.21
N SER A 87 -9.93 6.61 0.79
CA SER A 87 -10.97 5.88 1.55
C SER A 87 -10.68 4.39 1.52
N LEU A 88 -10.34 3.83 0.35
CA LEU A 88 -10.01 2.42 0.19
C LEU A 88 -8.69 2.03 0.89
N SER A 89 -7.71 2.94 0.98
CA SER A 89 -6.45 2.66 1.68
C SER A 89 -6.63 2.49 3.20
N VAL A 90 -7.70 3.04 3.80
CA VAL A 90 -7.99 2.83 5.23
C VAL A 90 -8.32 1.36 5.51
N ASP A 91 -9.01 0.68 4.59
CA ASP A 91 -9.30 -0.74 4.70
C ASP A 91 -8.00 -1.58 4.64
N ASN A 92 -7.02 -1.15 3.84
CA ASN A 92 -5.71 -1.81 3.75
C ASN A 92 -4.97 -1.75 5.09
N VAL A 93 -4.98 -0.60 5.78
CA VAL A 93 -4.32 -0.44 7.09
C VAL A 93 -4.92 -1.38 8.13
N PHE A 94 -6.25 -1.60 8.11
CA PHE A 94 -6.89 -2.56 9.00
C PHE A 94 -6.37 -3.99 8.76
N VAL A 95 -6.27 -4.41 7.49
CA VAL A 95 -5.72 -5.73 7.18
C VAL A 95 -4.27 -5.85 7.58
N TRP A 96 -3.45 -4.81 7.37
CA TRP A 96 -2.07 -4.81 7.83
C TRP A 96 -1.98 -4.99 9.34
N ALA A 97 -2.84 -4.34 10.13
CA ALA A 97 -2.90 -4.53 11.58
C ALA A 97 -3.21 -5.99 11.96
N VAL A 98 -4.19 -6.61 11.30
CA VAL A 98 -4.55 -8.03 11.50
C VAL A 98 -3.37 -8.95 11.17
N VAL A 99 -2.66 -8.69 10.05
CA VAL A 99 -1.48 -9.45 9.64
C VAL A 99 -0.36 -9.28 10.68
N PHE A 100 -0.05 -8.06 11.10
CA PHE A 100 0.99 -7.81 12.11
C PHE A 100 0.68 -8.48 13.44
N GLN A 101 -0.58 -8.44 13.87
CA GLN A 101 -1.01 -9.11 15.08
C GLN A 101 -0.87 -10.63 14.96
N TYR A 102 -1.31 -11.22 13.84
CA TYR A 102 -1.20 -12.65 13.60
C TYR A 102 0.23 -13.18 13.59
N PHE A 103 1.18 -12.38 13.09
CA PHE A 103 2.61 -12.73 13.06
C PHE A 103 3.40 -12.21 14.26
N ALA A 104 2.75 -11.54 15.22
CA ALA A 104 3.38 -10.93 16.38
C ALA A 104 4.54 -9.98 16.00
N VAL A 105 4.34 -9.15 14.97
CA VAL A 105 5.39 -8.26 14.47
C VAL A 105 5.64 -7.16 15.51
N PRO A 106 6.87 -7.06 16.07
CA PRO A 106 7.19 -6.02 17.04
C PRO A 106 6.92 -4.62 16.48
N PRO A 107 6.29 -3.69 17.24
CA PRO A 107 5.90 -2.36 16.76
C PRO A 107 7.03 -1.59 16.07
N LYS A 108 8.24 -1.62 16.64
CA LYS A 108 9.48 -1.02 16.08
C LYS A 108 9.90 -1.50 14.69
N TYR A 109 9.34 -2.61 14.18
CA TYR A 109 9.63 -3.15 12.85
C TYR A 109 8.47 -2.97 11.87
N GLN A 110 7.27 -2.63 12.34
CA GLN A 110 6.08 -2.47 11.49
C GLN A 110 6.30 -1.38 10.44
N HIS A 111 6.77 -0.19 10.83
CA HIS A 111 7.04 0.92 9.91
C HIS A 111 7.96 0.52 8.75
N ARG A 112 8.97 -0.32 9.01
CA ARG A 112 9.89 -0.76 7.95
C ARG A 112 9.22 -1.72 6.97
N VAL A 113 8.35 -2.61 7.44
CA VAL A 113 7.57 -3.47 6.54
C VAL A 113 6.60 -2.62 5.73
N LEU A 114 5.91 -1.67 6.35
CA LEU A 114 5.02 -0.72 5.69
C LEU A 114 5.76 0.07 4.60
N TYR A 115 6.95 0.58 4.91
CA TYR A 115 7.77 1.32 3.95
C TYR A 115 8.10 0.51 2.71
N TRP A 116 8.58 -0.74 2.87
CA TRP A 116 8.80 -1.64 1.71
C TRP A 116 7.49 -1.99 1.00
N GLY A 117 6.40 -2.14 1.76
CA GLY A 117 5.04 -2.36 1.28
C GLY A 117 4.56 -1.25 0.34
N ILE A 118 4.87 0.02 0.66
CA ILE A 118 4.51 1.16 -0.19
C ILE A 118 5.17 1.05 -1.57
N PHE A 119 6.46 0.68 -1.66
CA PHE A 119 7.12 0.54 -2.96
C PHE A 119 6.54 -0.61 -3.79
N GLY A 120 6.25 -1.75 -3.16
CA GLY A 120 5.65 -2.87 -3.86
C GLY A 120 4.23 -2.57 -4.31
N ALA A 121 3.41 -1.99 -3.44
CA ALA A 121 2.07 -1.49 -3.76
C ALA A 121 2.09 -0.49 -4.93
N LEU A 122 2.96 0.52 -4.90
CA LEU A 122 3.09 1.50 -6.00
C LEU A 122 3.48 0.82 -7.32
N GLY A 123 4.42 -0.13 -7.29
CA GLY A 123 4.87 -0.86 -8.47
C GLY A 123 3.77 -1.76 -9.06
N LEU A 124 3.07 -2.48 -8.19
CA LEU A 124 1.97 -3.36 -8.57
C LEU A 124 0.78 -2.57 -9.12
N ARG A 125 0.41 -1.48 -8.46
CA ARG A 125 -0.66 -0.61 -8.93
C ARG A 125 -0.30 0.05 -10.26
N ALA A 126 0.95 0.48 -10.46
CA ALA A 126 1.42 0.92 -11.76
C ALA A 126 1.20 -0.18 -12.81
N MET A 127 1.64 -1.41 -12.55
CA MET A 127 1.39 -2.53 -13.46
C MET A 127 -0.10 -2.65 -13.82
N PHE A 128 -1.01 -2.62 -12.85
CA PHE A 128 -2.44 -2.76 -13.12
C PHE A 128 -3.09 -1.60 -13.85
N ILE A 129 -2.66 -0.37 -13.56
CA ILE A 129 -3.15 0.81 -14.29
C ILE A 129 -2.75 0.73 -15.77
N PHE A 130 -1.55 0.23 -16.06
CA PHE A 130 -1.06 0.10 -17.44
C PHE A 130 -1.64 -1.11 -18.17
N ILE A 131 -1.88 -2.22 -17.48
CA ILE A 131 -2.53 -3.42 -18.04
C ILE A 131 -4.04 -3.18 -18.24
N GLY A 132 -4.68 -2.44 -17.33
CA GLY A 132 -6.10 -2.14 -17.33
C GLY A 132 -6.95 -3.11 -16.49
N ALA A 133 -8.18 -2.69 -16.18
CA ALA A 133 -9.11 -3.40 -15.29
C ALA A 133 -9.49 -4.82 -15.76
N THR A 134 -9.43 -5.11 -17.06
CA THR A 134 -9.84 -6.42 -17.62
C THR A 134 -8.97 -7.58 -17.14
N ALA A 135 -7.71 -7.33 -16.76
CA ALA A 135 -6.88 -8.36 -16.16
C ALA A 135 -7.30 -8.70 -14.72
N LEU A 136 -7.88 -7.72 -14.01
CA LEU A 136 -8.23 -7.83 -12.60
C LEU A 136 -9.54 -8.57 -12.36
N GLU A 137 -10.48 -8.54 -13.30
CA GLU A 137 -11.75 -9.30 -13.22
C GLU A 137 -11.52 -10.82 -13.00
N SER A 138 -10.36 -11.34 -13.44
CA SER A 138 -9.98 -12.73 -13.21
C SER A 138 -9.56 -13.04 -11.76
N LEU A 139 -9.37 -12.01 -10.94
CA LEU A 139 -8.91 -12.08 -9.55
C LEU A 139 -10.01 -11.88 -8.52
N ASP A 140 -11.27 -11.63 -8.91
CA ASP A 140 -12.42 -11.41 -7.99
C ASP A 140 -12.59 -12.53 -6.95
N TRP A 141 -12.27 -13.78 -7.33
CA TRP A 141 -12.33 -14.92 -6.40
C TRP A 141 -11.34 -14.79 -5.22
N MET A 142 -10.23 -14.07 -5.43
CA MET A 142 -9.20 -13.84 -4.42
C MET A 142 -9.71 -12.95 -3.29
N THR A 143 -10.66 -12.04 -3.57
CA THR A 143 -11.35 -11.22 -2.56
C THR A 143 -12.10 -12.09 -1.55
N PHE A 144 -12.82 -13.12 -2.01
CA PHE A 144 -13.50 -14.05 -1.11
C PHE A 144 -12.53 -14.90 -0.29
N LEU A 145 -11.42 -15.35 -0.89
CA LEU A 145 -10.37 -16.09 -0.19
C LEU A 145 -9.75 -15.23 0.91
N LEU A 146 -9.37 -14.00 0.60
CA LEU A 146 -8.79 -13.07 1.56
C LEU A 146 -9.80 -12.73 2.66
N GLY A 147 -11.05 -12.41 2.31
CA GLY A 147 -12.11 -12.13 3.28
C GLY A 147 -12.31 -13.27 4.27
N GLY A 148 -12.36 -14.52 3.78
CA GLY A 148 -12.41 -15.71 4.63
C GLY A 148 -11.17 -15.85 5.53
N PHE A 149 -9.98 -15.61 5.00
CA PHE A 149 -8.73 -15.61 5.78
C PHE A 149 -8.72 -14.53 6.87
N LEU A 150 -9.24 -13.33 6.59
CA LEU A 150 -9.32 -12.24 7.55
C LEU A 150 -10.33 -12.50 8.66
N ILE A 151 -11.51 -13.02 8.32
CA ILE A 151 -12.50 -13.44 9.31
C ILE A 151 -11.90 -14.52 10.22
N PHE A 152 -11.27 -15.54 9.63
CA PHE A 152 -10.59 -16.58 10.38
C PHE A 152 -9.52 -16.00 11.32
N THR A 153 -8.71 -15.08 10.83
CA THR A 153 -7.61 -14.48 11.61
C THR A 153 -8.14 -13.58 12.73
N ALA A 154 -9.12 -12.73 12.44
CA ALA A 154 -9.76 -11.85 13.42
C ALA A 154 -10.43 -12.66 14.54
N VAL A 155 -11.18 -13.71 14.20
CA VAL A 155 -11.78 -14.63 15.17
C VAL A 155 -10.71 -15.28 16.02
N LYS A 156 -9.64 -15.81 15.41
CA LYS A 156 -8.55 -16.46 16.13
C LYS A 156 -7.85 -15.50 17.10
N VAL A 157 -7.61 -14.27 16.68
CA VAL A 157 -7.02 -13.21 17.50
C VAL A 157 -7.88 -12.89 18.72
N VAL A 158 -9.19 -12.74 18.53
CA VAL A 158 -10.14 -12.45 19.63
C VAL A 158 -10.30 -13.65 20.57
N MET A 159 -10.24 -14.87 20.05
CA MET A 159 -10.37 -16.11 20.84
C MET A 159 -9.09 -16.53 21.56
N GLN A 160 -7.93 -15.94 21.26
CA GLN A 160 -6.69 -16.21 22.00
C GLN A 160 -6.62 -15.32 23.23
N GLU A 161 -6.94 -15.88 24.40
CA GLU A 161 -6.67 -15.26 25.70
C GLU A 161 -5.16 -15.22 25.95
N SER A 162 -4.56 -14.03 25.96
CA SER A 162 -3.31 -13.62 26.65
C SER A 162 -2.04 -14.49 26.55
N ASP A 163 -2.00 -15.55 25.74
CA ASP A 163 -0.77 -16.27 25.44
C ASP A 163 0.04 -15.49 24.40
N GLU A 164 1.34 -15.31 24.68
CA GLU A 164 2.28 -14.70 23.75
C GLU A 164 2.19 -15.40 22.38
N ILE A 165 1.94 -14.62 21.32
CA ILE A 165 1.85 -15.14 19.96
C ILE A 165 3.26 -15.59 19.56
N HIS A 166 3.56 -16.87 19.74
CA HIS A 166 4.83 -17.45 19.32
C HIS A 166 4.88 -17.63 17.79
N PRO A 167 5.73 -16.88 17.05
CA PRO A 167 5.79 -16.96 15.59
C PRO A 167 6.11 -18.37 15.08
N GLU A 168 6.91 -19.12 15.85
CA GLU A 168 7.36 -20.48 15.55
C GLU A 168 6.24 -21.51 15.44
N ARG A 169 5.09 -21.25 16.09
CA ARG A 169 3.91 -22.12 16.05
C ARG A 169 2.91 -21.72 14.97
N ASN A 170 3.14 -20.61 14.27
CA ASN A 170 2.22 -20.09 13.27
C ASN A 170 2.13 -21.04 12.05
N PRO A 171 0.94 -21.55 11.69
CA PRO A 171 0.78 -22.51 10.59
C PRO A 171 1.20 -21.93 9.23
N VAL A 172 1.02 -20.62 9.00
CA VAL A 172 1.48 -19.97 7.76
C VAL A 172 3.01 -19.92 7.74
N LEU A 173 3.66 -19.58 8.86
CA LEU A 173 5.12 -19.59 8.94
C LEU A 173 5.68 -21.00 8.75
N LYS A 174 5.01 -22.04 9.26
CA LYS A 174 5.36 -23.45 9.00
C LYS A 174 5.22 -23.83 7.53
N LEU A 175 4.16 -23.37 6.85
CA LEU A 175 3.96 -23.62 5.43
C LEU A 175 5.03 -22.91 4.59
N VAL A 176 5.31 -21.64 4.86
CA VAL A 176 6.34 -20.88 4.15
C VAL A 176 7.73 -21.44 4.43
N ARG A 177 8.03 -21.86 5.67
CA ARG A 177 9.27 -22.59 6.01
C ARG A 177 9.48 -23.88 5.21
N ARG A 178 8.40 -24.51 4.73
CA ARG A 178 8.46 -25.70 3.88
C ARG A 178 8.81 -25.36 2.43
N LEU A 179 8.52 -24.15 1.98
CA LEU A 179 8.75 -23.69 0.61
C LEU A 179 10.03 -22.85 0.46
N VAL A 180 10.40 -22.11 1.50
CA VAL A 180 11.53 -21.18 1.53
C VAL A 180 12.29 -21.34 2.85
N PRO A 181 13.64 -21.32 2.85
CA PRO A 181 14.42 -21.30 4.09
C PRO A 181 14.17 -19.98 4.85
N VAL A 182 13.30 -20.03 5.85
CA VAL A 182 12.97 -18.90 6.74
C VAL A 182 13.63 -19.08 8.10
N SER A 183 14.22 -18.03 8.65
CA SER A 183 14.82 -18.05 10.00
C SER A 183 13.79 -18.32 11.10
N ALA A 184 14.25 -18.90 12.22
CA ALA A 184 13.39 -19.17 13.37
C ALA A 184 12.90 -17.88 14.04
N GLU A 185 13.81 -16.90 14.15
CA GLU A 185 13.65 -15.66 14.92
C GLU A 185 13.66 -14.40 14.05
N TYR A 186 13.20 -13.29 14.63
CA TYR A 186 13.29 -11.95 14.07
C TYR A 186 14.72 -11.40 14.18
N HIS A 187 15.43 -11.26 13.05
CA HIS A 187 16.79 -10.70 13.00
C HIS A 187 16.79 -9.16 12.87
N GLY A 188 16.20 -8.48 13.85
CA GLY A 188 16.07 -7.03 13.82
C GLY A 188 15.17 -6.55 12.68
N GLN A 189 15.58 -5.46 12.03
CA GLN A 189 14.89 -4.87 10.89
C GLN A 189 15.21 -5.53 9.52
N LYS A 190 16.00 -6.61 9.49
CA LYS A 190 16.48 -7.21 8.23
C LYS A 190 15.40 -8.12 7.62
N LEU A 191 15.14 -7.95 6.31
CA LEU A 191 14.27 -8.87 5.53
C LEU A 191 14.98 -10.19 5.19
N PHE A 192 16.32 -10.16 5.08
CA PHE A 192 17.14 -11.33 4.88
C PHE A 192 18.24 -11.37 5.93
N ALA A 193 18.47 -12.56 6.50
CA ALA A 193 19.55 -12.81 7.43
C ALA A 193 20.50 -13.86 6.87
N ARG A 194 21.77 -13.80 7.27
CA ARG A 194 22.72 -14.91 7.07
C ARG A 194 22.77 -15.70 8.36
N VAL A 195 22.40 -16.98 8.29
CA VAL A 195 22.51 -17.95 9.38
C VAL A 195 23.40 -19.06 8.85
N ASP A 196 24.49 -19.37 9.55
CA ASP A 196 25.46 -20.41 9.18
C ASP A 196 25.94 -20.37 7.71
N GLY A 197 26.21 -19.17 7.20
CA GLY A 197 26.74 -18.95 5.85
C GLY A 197 25.69 -18.95 4.72
N ALA A 198 24.48 -19.44 4.96
CA ALA A 198 23.37 -19.41 3.99
C ALA A 198 22.45 -18.19 4.22
N ARG A 199 21.83 -17.67 3.13
CA ARG A 199 20.84 -16.59 3.22
C ARG A 199 19.47 -17.19 3.50
N PHE A 200 18.82 -16.69 4.54
CA PHE A 200 17.45 -17.03 4.94
C PHE A 200 16.55 -15.81 4.81
N ALA A 201 15.31 -16.03 4.39
CA ALA A 201 14.27 -15.03 4.54
C ALA A 201 13.93 -14.89 6.04
N THR A 202 13.68 -13.69 6.53
CA THR A 202 13.21 -13.51 7.91
C THR A 202 11.68 -13.55 7.95
N PRO A 203 11.06 -13.74 9.13
CA PRO A 203 9.62 -13.61 9.26
C PRO A 203 9.06 -12.27 8.75
N LEU A 204 9.83 -11.16 8.83
CA LEU A 204 9.43 -9.86 8.26
C LEU A 204 9.27 -9.90 6.74
N PHE A 205 10.07 -10.69 6.03
CA PHE A 205 9.91 -10.85 4.59
C PHE A 205 8.63 -11.62 4.23
N VAL A 206 8.27 -12.61 5.05
CA VAL A 206 6.99 -13.33 4.88
C VAL A 206 5.81 -12.38 5.12
N VAL A 207 5.89 -11.55 6.15
CA VAL A 207 4.87 -10.51 6.42
C VAL A 207 4.79 -9.51 5.28
N LEU A 208 5.92 -9.06 4.73
CA LEU A 208 5.95 -8.17 3.57
C LEU A 208 5.22 -8.81 2.38
N ILE A 209 5.51 -10.07 2.05
CA ILE A 209 4.80 -10.78 0.97
C ILE A 209 3.29 -10.83 1.25
N MET A 210 2.87 -11.12 2.49
CA MET A 210 1.45 -11.15 2.84
C MET A 210 0.77 -9.78 2.65
N ILE A 211 1.47 -8.69 2.98
CA ILE A 211 1.01 -7.32 2.73
C ILE A 211 0.89 -7.06 1.23
N GLU A 212 1.90 -7.41 0.43
CA GLU A 212 1.86 -7.25 -1.03
C GLU A 212 0.73 -8.05 -1.69
N VAL A 213 0.51 -9.29 -1.23
CA VAL A 213 -0.60 -10.14 -1.72
C VAL A 213 -1.94 -9.54 -1.32
N THR A 214 -2.04 -8.95 -0.14
CA THR A 214 -3.26 -8.26 0.28
C THR A 214 -3.50 -7.02 -0.58
N ASP A 215 -2.48 -6.20 -0.83
CA ASP A 215 -2.61 -5.00 -1.67
C ASP A 215 -3.00 -5.36 -3.12
N LEU A 216 -2.47 -6.49 -3.62
CA LEU A 216 -2.89 -7.12 -4.87
C LEU A 216 -4.39 -7.43 -4.89
N VAL A 217 -4.94 -7.99 -3.81
CA VAL A 217 -6.40 -8.25 -3.73
C VAL A 217 -7.17 -6.93 -3.73
N PHE A 218 -6.74 -5.94 -2.95
CA PHE A 218 -7.41 -4.63 -2.90
C PHE A 218 -7.31 -3.83 -4.20
N ALA A 219 -6.30 -4.10 -5.02
CA ALA A 219 -6.22 -3.54 -6.37
C ALA A 219 -7.40 -3.97 -7.25
N VAL A 220 -8.01 -5.13 -6.99
CA VAL A 220 -9.17 -5.64 -7.75
C VAL A 220 -10.38 -4.71 -7.62
N ASP A 221 -10.61 -4.13 -6.44
CA ASP A 221 -11.72 -3.20 -6.23
C ASP A 221 -11.31 -1.74 -6.52
N SER A 222 -10.11 -1.34 -6.12
CA SER A 222 -9.65 0.04 -6.24
C SER A 222 -9.36 0.47 -7.68
N VAL A 223 -8.71 -0.36 -8.49
CA VAL A 223 -8.32 0.00 -9.87
C VAL A 223 -9.53 0.22 -10.78
N PRO A 224 -10.56 -0.64 -10.80
CA PRO A 224 -11.78 -0.35 -11.55
C PRO A 224 -12.50 0.91 -11.06
N ALA A 225 -12.53 1.16 -9.75
CA ALA A 225 -13.16 2.34 -9.17
C ALA A 225 -12.48 3.64 -9.65
N ILE A 226 -11.15 3.72 -9.61
CA ILE A 226 -10.43 4.90 -10.09
C ILE A 226 -10.50 5.05 -11.62
N LEU A 227 -10.49 3.95 -12.37
CA LEU A 227 -10.62 3.98 -13.83
C LEU A 227 -12.04 4.36 -14.30
N ALA A 228 -13.03 4.32 -13.41
CA ALA A 228 -14.36 4.87 -13.66
C ALA A 228 -14.39 6.40 -13.52
N VAL A 229 -13.45 6.99 -12.77
CA VAL A 229 -13.31 8.44 -12.61
C VAL A 229 -12.48 9.05 -13.72
N SER A 230 -11.30 8.48 -14.01
CA SER A 230 -10.39 9.02 -15.02
C SER A 230 -9.86 7.92 -15.93
N ARG A 231 -9.70 8.26 -17.21
CA ARG A 231 -9.02 7.40 -18.19
C ARG A 231 -7.56 7.82 -18.40
N ASP A 232 -7.14 8.95 -17.84
CA ASP A 232 -5.76 9.41 -17.92
C ASP A 232 -4.91 8.67 -16.90
N ARG A 233 -3.92 7.91 -17.39
CA ARG A 233 -3.08 7.05 -16.54
C ARG A 233 -2.23 7.84 -15.55
N PHE A 234 -1.87 9.09 -15.88
CA PHE A 234 -1.08 9.92 -14.96
C PHE A 234 -1.94 10.39 -13.80
N VAL A 235 -3.15 10.86 -14.07
CA VAL A 235 -4.10 11.25 -13.01
C VAL A 235 -4.43 10.05 -12.13
N VAL A 236 -4.76 8.91 -12.73
CA VAL A 236 -5.04 7.66 -12.00
C VAL A 236 -3.86 7.22 -11.13
N PHE A 237 -2.65 7.18 -11.69
CA PHE A 237 -1.47 6.76 -10.95
C PHE A 237 -1.08 7.76 -9.87
N SER A 238 -1.14 9.06 -10.16
CA SER A 238 -0.73 10.10 -9.20
C SER A 238 -1.70 10.22 -8.03
N SER A 239 -3.01 10.10 -8.25
CA SER A 239 -4.01 10.10 -7.18
C SER A 239 -3.85 8.89 -6.27
N ASN A 240 -3.62 7.73 -6.87
CA ASN A 240 -3.40 6.48 -6.18
C ASN A 240 -2.11 6.50 -5.35
N ALA A 241 -1.01 6.96 -5.95
CA ALA A 241 0.27 7.06 -5.28
C ALA A 241 0.22 8.03 -4.09
N MET A 242 -0.35 9.22 -4.27
CA MET A 242 -0.47 10.20 -3.19
C MET A 242 -1.41 9.72 -2.07
N ALA A 243 -2.43 8.92 -2.38
CA ALA A 243 -3.37 8.41 -1.37
C ALA A 243 -2.72 7.40 -0.41
N ILE A 244 -1.87 6.49 -0.93
CA ILE A 244 -1.19 5.45 -0.14
C ILE A 244 -0.14 6.03 0.82
N LEU A 245 0.45 7.18 0.48
CA LEU A 245 1.58 7.74 1.22
C LEU A 245 1.22 8.36 2.58
N GLY A 246 -0.06 8.59 2.88
CA GLY A 246 -0.48 9.26 4.12
C GLY A 246 -1.43 8.50 4.99
#